data_AF-A0A3D9EDS5-F1
#
_entry.id   AF-A0A3D9EDS5-F1
#
_cell.length_a   1.000
_cell.length_b   1.000
_cell.length_c   1.000
_cell.angle_alpha   90.00
_cell.angle_beta   90.00
_cell.angle_gamma   90.00
#
_symmetry.space_group_name_H-M   'P 1'
#
loop_
_entity.id
_entity.type
_entity.pdbx_description
1 polymer ?
#
loop_
_entity_poly.entity_id
_entity_poly.type
_entity_poly.pdbx_seq_one_letter_code
_entity_poly.pdbx_strand_id
1 'polypeptide(L)'
;MNHENAVRPCAELDALKLVQSLRALDAKQLLLAALERGLTFGDCINAFGMTPEESAFVSAAQAMPDDDIEFDDRTVVSRSERGAFVHCWHFVSNEAAGIPEPSVMLEALQYFAATHQGGGDPQLKAKYLALAQLMDVLGAEFDELEGTPQEVVPSCFDLGDASIEMLPSRLVAELAATAMEQGFSPVLAEALLNWIEHQGNLLDQLAAEMFVAAA
;
A
#
# COMPACT_ATOMS: atom_id res chain seq x y z
N MET A 1 -0.75 39.13 52.42
CA MET A 1 -1.71 38.73 51.37
C MET A 1 -1.46 37.26 51.10
N ASN A 2 -2.35 36.40 51.59
CA ASN A 2 -2.27 34.96 51.42
C ASN A 2 -2.76 34.62 50.01
N HIS A 3 -1.87 34.16 49.15
CA HIS A 3 -2.24 33.46 47.91
C HIS A 3 -2.33 31.97 48.20
N GLU A 4 -3.30 31.58 49.03
CA GLU A 4 -3.74 30.19 49.11
C GLU A 4 -4.74 29.92 47.98
N ASN A 5 -4.47 28.87 47.22
CA ASN A 5 -5.44 28.02 46.54
C ASN A 5 -6.48 28.69 45.64
N ALA A 6 -6.10 28.86 44.37
CA ALA A 6 -7.04 28.84 43.26
C ALA A 6 -6.53 27.93 42.12
N VAL A 7 -6.12 26.70 42.47
CA VAL A 7 -6.16 25.60 41.49
C VAL A 7 -7.65 25.29 41.30
N ARG A 8 -8.17 25.63 40.12
CA ARG A 8 -9.61 25.56 39.81
C ARG A 8 -10.15 24.13 40.03
N PRO A 9 -11.21 23.95 40.84
CA PRO A 9 -11.92 22.67 40.97
C PRO A 9 -12.52 22.13 39.66
N CYS A 10 -12.54 22.94 38.60
CA CYS A 10 -13.05 22.60 37.28
C CYS A 10 -12.22 21.50 36.59
N ALA A 11 -10.89 21.54 36.73
CA ALA A 11 -10.01 20.59 36.04
C ALA A 11 -10.18 19.16 36.57
N GLU A 12 -10.38 18.98 37.88
CA GLU A 12 -10.61 17.68 38.49
C GLU A 12 -12.00 17.11 38.17
N LEU A 13 -13.04 17.97 38.16
CA LEU A 13 -14.40 17.55 37.80
C LEU A 13 -14.49 17.15 36.33
N ASP A 14 -13.79 17.87 35.44
CA ASP A 14 -13.73 17.56 34.02
C ASP A 14 -12.90 16.30 33.74
N ALA A 15 -11.79 16.11 34.46
CA ALA A 15 -11.01 14.87 34.42
C ALA A 15 -11.82 13.67 34.94
N LEU A 16 -12.61 13.84 36.00
CA LEU A 16 -13.47 12.77 36.53
C LEU A 16 -14.57 12.38 35.53
N LYS A 17 -15.22 13.38 34.90
CA LYS A 17 -16.21 13.14 33.83
C LYS A 17 -15.58 12.45 32.63
N LEU A 18 -14.37 12.83 32.24
CA LEU A 18 -13.62 12.18 31.17
C LEU A 18 -13.33 10.72 31.52
N VAL A 19 -12.79 10.43 32.71
CA VAL A 19 -12.51 9.07 33.18
C VAL A 19 -13.78 8.22 33.25
N GLN A 20 -14.89 8.77 33.73
CA GLN A 20 -16.18 8.07 33.76
C GLN A 20 -16.70 7.75 32.35
N SER A 21 -16.56 8.70 31.42
CA SER A 21 -16.98 8.53 30.02
C SER A 21 -16.13 7.47 29.32
N LEU A 22 -14.81 7.47 29.54
CA LEU A 22 -13.91 6.45 29.00
C LEU A 22 -14.19 5.05 29.57
N ARG A 23 -14.53 4.94 30.86
CA ARG A 23 -14.91 3.66 31.49
C ARG A 23 -16.24 3.09 31.00
N ALA A 24 -17.10 3.94 30.42
CA ALA A 24 -18.37 3.51 29.84
C ALA A 24 -18.22 2.95 28.42
N LEU A 25 -17.08 3.23 27.76
CA LEU A 25 -16.78 2.69 26.43
C LEU A 25 -16.27 1.26 26.55
N ASP A 26 -16.65 0.42 25.58
CA ASP A 26 -16.03 -0.89 25.42
C ASP A 26 -14.61 -0.77 24.82
N ALA A 27 -13.87 -1.88 24.85
CA ALA A 27 -12.50 -1.91 24.35
C ALA A 27 -12.37 -1.52 22.87
N LYS A 28 -13.37 -1.87 22.04
CA LYS A 28 -13.36 -1.54 20.61
C LYS A 28 -13.55 -0.03 20.41
N GLN A 29 -14.49 0.58 21.14
CA GLN A 29 -14.74 2.01 21.09
C GLN A 29 -13.53 2.82 21.57
N LEU A 30 -12.83 2.36 22.61
CA LEU A 30 -11.60 3.00 23.08
C LEU A 30 -10.49 2.92 22.03
N LEU A 31 -10.31 1.76 21.38
CA LEU A 31 -9.31 1.60 20.33
C LEU A 31 -9.63 2.45 19.11
N LEU A 32 -10.90 2.52 18.67
CA LEU A 32 -11.31 3.40 17.57
C LEU A 32 -11.03 4.87 17.88
N ALA A 33 -11.38 5.34 19.08
CA ALA A 33 -11.08 6.71 19.49
C ALA A 33 -9.56 6.97 19.60
N ALA A 34 -8.76 5.95 19.91
CA ALA A 34 -7.31 6.06 19.92
C ALA A 34 -6.72 6.11 18.50
N LEU A 35 -7.24 5.32 17.56
CA LEU A 35 -6.88 5.37 16.14
C LEU A 35 -7.13 6.77 15.56
N GLU A 36 -8.28 7.38 15.85
CA GLU A 36 -8.60 8.77 15.44
C GLU A 36 -7.60 9.81 15.99
N ARG A 37 -6.89 9.46 17.08
CA ARG A 37 -5.87 10.31 17.71
C ARG A 37 -4.44 9.94 17.31
N GLY A 38 -4.27 9.05 16.34
CA GLY A 38 -2.98 8.66 15.81
C GLY A 38 -2.32 7.47 16.48
N LEU A 39 -3.05 6.65 17.26
CA LEU A 39 -2.54 5.36 17.71
C LEU A 39 -2.18 4.51 16.49
N THR A 40 -0.96 3.98 16.44
CA THR A 40 -0.50 3.05 15.41
C THR A 40 -0.48 1.62 15.94
N PHE A 41 -0.47 0.64 15.04
CA PHE A 41 -0.24 -0.75 15.46
C PHE A 41 1.15 -0.94 16.08
N GLY A 42 2.16 -0.17 15.62
CA GLY A 42 3.49 -0.12 16.22
C GLY A 42 3.46 0.29 17.69
N ASP A 43 2.57 1.21 18.09
CA ASP A 43 2.38 1.58 19.50
C ASP A 43 1.82 0.42 20.33
N CYS A 44 0.91 -0.38 19.74
CA CYS A 44 0.41 -1.61 20.38
C CYS A 44 1.53 -2.64 20.56
N ILE A 45 2.35 -2.86 19.52
CA ILE A 45 3.53 -3.73 19.62
C ILE A 45 4.51 -3.20 20.67
N ASN A 46 4.73 -1.88 20.75
CA ASN A 46 5.57 -1.22 21.75
C ASN A 46 4.99 -1.17 23.17
N ALA A 47 3.69 -1.43 23.33
CA ALA A 47 3.06 -1.58 24.64
C ALA A 47 3.01 -3.04 25.11
N PHE A 48 2.66 -3.99 24.23
CA PHE A 48 2.37 -5.38 24.59
C PHE A 48 3.45 -6.41 24.23
N GLY A 49 4.30 -6.09 23.25
CA GLY A 49 5.46 -6.91 22.90
C GLY A 49 6.43 -7.13 24.06
N MET A 50 7.28 -8.15 23.90
CA MET A 50 8.36 -8.50 24.82
C MET A 50 9.64 -8.66 24.02
N THR A 51 10.80 -8.37 24.61
CA THR A 51 12.11 -8.65 24.01
C THR A 51 12.56 -10.10 24.29
N PRO A 52 13.62 -10.60 23.62
CA PRO A 52 14.23 -11.90 23.92
C PRO A 52 14.70 -12.05 25.37
N GLU A 53 15.14 -10.96 26.00
CA GLU A 53 15.58 -10.93 27.39
C GLU A 53 14.40 -11.02 28.37
N GLU A 54 13.23 -10.50 27.96
CA GLU A 54 12.01 -10.51 28.77
C GLU A 54 11.23 -11.83 28.66
N SER A 55 11.41 -12.58 27.57
CA SER A 55 10.64 -13.79 27.29
C SER A 55 11.45 -14.88 26.56
N ALA A 56 11.60 -16.03 27.21
CA ALA A 56 12.22 -17.22 26.62
C ALA A 56 11.50 -17.72 25.35
N PHE A 57 10.21 -17.41 25.17
CA PHE A 57 9.47 -17.77 23.95
C PHE A 57 9.85 -16.89 22.75
N VAL A 58 10.11 -15.61 23.00
CA VAL A 58 10.60 -14.69 21.96
C VAL A 58 12.00 -15.11 21.53
N SER A 59 12.89 -15.36 22.49
CA SER A 59 14.23 -15.86 22.21
C SER A 59 14.21 -17.18 21.43
N ALA A 60 13.33 -18.13 21.80
CA ALA A 60 13.21 -19.39 21.09
C ALA A 60 12.66 -19.22 19.65
N ALA A 61 11.64 -18.36 19.46
CA ALA A 61 11.05 -18.12 18.15
C ALA A 61 12.07 -17.49 17.18
N GLN A 62 12.77 -16.44 17.62
CA GLN A 62 13.78 -15.76 16.81
C GLN A 62 15.03 -16.63 16.53
N ALA A 63 15.29 -17.63 17.37
CA ALA A 63 16.37 -18.61 17.13
C ALA A 63 16.02 -19.67 16.07
N MET A 64 14.79 -19.69 15.57
CA MET A 64 14.32 -20.58 14.51
C MET A 64 13.89 -19.75 13.29
N PRO A 65 14.84 -19.16 12.55
CA PRO A 65 14.51 -18.38 11.36
C PRO A 65 13.83 -19.25 10.31
N ASP A 66 12.86 -18.67 9.64
CA ASP A 66 12.14 -19.23 8.50
C ASP A 66 12.09 -18.11 7.45
N ASP A 67 12.36 -18.43 6.18
CA ASP A 67 12.49 -17.44 5.11
C ASP A 67 11.16 -16.70 4.86
N ASP A 68 10.02 -17.33 5.22
CA ASP A 68 8.69 -16.75 5.05
C ASP A 68 8.14 -16.15 6.36
N ILE A 69 8.86 -16.23 7.50
CA ILE A 69 8.39 -15.74 8.80
C ILE A 69 9.38 -14.74 9.39
N GLU A 70 8.87 -13.53 9.67
CA GLU A 70 9.60 -12.49 10.36
C GLU A 70 8.98 -12.20 11.74
N PHE A 71 9.83 -11.99 12.74
CA PHE A 71 9.41 -11.58 14.07
C PHE A 71 9.93 -10.17 14.34
N ASP A 72 9.06 -9.29 14.83
CA ASP A 72 9.48 -7.99 15.34
C ASP A 72 10.51 -8.15 16.47
N ASP A 73 11.45 -7.20 16.60
CA ASP A 73 12.39 -7.12 17.73
C ASP A 73 11.69 -7.20 19.09
N ARG A 74 10.49 -6.62 19.15
CA ARG A 74 9.55 -6.70 20.26
C ARG A 74 8.28 -7.36 19.75
N THR A 75 7.98 -8.59 20.16
CA THR A 75 6.82 -9.32 19.66
C THR A 75 5.85 -9.72 20.76
N VAL A 76 4.56 -9.77 20.43
CA VAL A 76 3.48 -10.10 21.36
C VAL A 76 3.45 -11.61 21.60
N VAL A 77 3.41 -12.00 22.87
CA VAL A 77 3.36 -13.40 23.31
C VAL A 77 2.05 -13.69 24.01
N SER A 78 1.33 -14.70 23.52
CA SER A 78 0.14 -15.24 24.18
C SER A 78 0.47 -16.60 24.80
N ARG A 79 0.62 -16.63 26.13
CA ARG A 79 0.99 -17.85 26.88
C ARG A 79 -0.17 -18.83 26.99
N SER A 80 0.13 -20.11 26.80
CA SER A 80 -0.74 -21.24 27.10
C SER A 80 -0.10 -22.14 28.16
N GLU A 81 -0.82 -23.17 28.62
CA GLU A 81 -0.34 -24.11 29.66
C GLU A 81 0.99 -24.77 29.29
N ARG A 82 1.19 -25.09 28.00
CA ARG A 82 2.33 -25.89 27.52
C ARG A 82 3.25 -25.17 26.53
N GLY A 83 2.98 -23.91 26.22
CA GLY A 83 3.75 -23.16 25.23
C GLY A 83 3.28 -21.73 25.08
N ALA A 84 3.57 -21.11 23.95
CA ALA A 84 3.08 -19.78 23.64
C ALA A 84 2.83 -19.64 22.15
N PHE A 85 1.87 -18.80 21.78
CA PHE A 85 1.79 -18.24 20.44
C PHE A 85 2.61 -16.95 20.44
N VAL A 86 3.47 -16.80 19.45
CA VAL A 86 4.30 -15.61 19.24
C VAL A 86 3.83 -14.95 17.95
N HIS A 87 3.54 -13.65 18.02
CA HIS A 87 3.10 -12.90 16.84
C HIS A 87 4.24 -12.81 15.82
N CYS A 88 3.93 -13.00 14.55
CA CYS A 88 4.89 -12.91 13.44
C CYS A 88 4.22 -12.31 12.22
N TRP A 89 5.05 -11.77 11.34
CA TRP A 89 4.71 -11.50 9.96
C TRP A 89 4.98 -12.77 9.15
N HIS A 90 4.01 -13.17 8.34
CA HIS A 90 4.18 -14.27 7.39
C HIS A 90 4.12 -13.67 5.99
N PHE A 91 5.21 -13.82 5.25
CA PHE A 91 5.29 -13.39 3.87
C PHE A 91 4.37 -14.26 3.01
N VAL A 92 3.57 -13.61 2.17
CA VAL A 92 2.73 -14.28 1.18
C VAL A 92 3.06 -13.62 -0.15
N SER A 93 3.62 -14.40 -1.08
CA SER A 93 3.94 -13.91 -2.41
C SER A 93 2.68 -13.50 -3.17
N ASN A 94 2.84 -12.60 -4.15
CA ASN A 94 1.76 -12.21 -5.06
C ASN A 94 1.13 -13.45 -5.73
N GLU A 95 1.95 -14.39 -6.20
CA GLU A 95 1.49 -15.66 -6.78
C GLU A 95 0.59 -16.44 -5.81
N ALA A 96 1.02 -16.62 -4.55
CA ALA A 96 0.25 -17.33 -3.54
C ALA A 96 -1.06 -16.60 -3.16
N ALA A 97 -1.07 -15.27 -3.27
CA ALA A 97 -2.27 -14.44 -3.08
C ALA A 97 -3.20 -14.42 -4.31
N GLY A 98 -2.78 -15.00 -5.44
CA GLY A 98 -3.52 -14.95 -6.71
C GLY A 98 -3.46 -13.58 -7.39
N ILE A 99 -2.46 -12.76 -7.06
CA ILE A 99 -2.14 -11.51 -7.74
C ILE A 99 -1.24 -11.86 -8.93
N PRO A 100 -1.69 -11.64 -10.17
CA PRO A 100 -0.92 -12.00 -11.35
C PRO A 100 0.21 -10.99 -11.62
N GLU A 101 1.11 -11.36 -12.53
CA GLU A 101 2.22 -10.50 -12.95
C GLU A 101 1.74 -9.19 -13.61
N PRO A 102 2.57 -8.12 -13.59
CA PRO A 102 2.23 -6.81 -14.15
C PRO A 102 1.67 -6.85 -15.57
N SER A 103 2.26 -7.61 -16.48
CA SER A 103 1.78 -7.75 -17.87
C SER A 103 0.32 -8.20 -17.94
N VAL A 104 -0.04 -9.22 -17.16
CA VAL A 104 -1.40 -9.78 -17.07
C VAL A 104 -2.37 -8.78 -16.42
N MET A 105 -1.92 -8.04 -15.41
CA MET A 105 -2.72 -6.98 -14.79
C MET A 105 -3.02 -5.85 -15.78
N LEU A 106 -2.04 -5.45 -16.60
CA LEU A 106 -2.20 -4.42 -17.64
C LEU A 106 -3.14 -4.89 -18.77
N GLU A 107 -3.05 -6.16 -19.18
CA GLU A 107 -4.01 -6.78 -20.11
C GLU A 107 -5.43 -6.75 -19.57
N ALA A 108 -5.62 -7.08 -18.28
CA ALA A 108 -6.92 -6.99 -17.63
C ALA A 108 -7.47 -5.56 -17.63
N LEU A 109 -6.61 -4.57 -17.37
CA LEU A 109 -6.96 -3.14 -17.43
C LEU A 109 -7.35 -2.70 -18.85
N GLN A 110 -6.60 -3.15 -19.86
CA GLN A 110 -6.88 -2.86 -21.27
C GLN A 110 -8.20 -3.51 -21.73
N TYR A 111 -8.45 -4.76 -21.34
CA TYR A 111 -9.70 -5.46 -21.62
C TYR A 111 -10.90 -4.76 -20.95
N PHE A 112 -10.73 -4.35 -19.69
CA PHE A 112 -11.74 -3.57 -18.98
C PHE A 112 -12.05 -2.27 -19.73
N ALA A 113 -11.03 -1.55 -20.19
CA ALA A 113 -11.18 -0.34 -20.99
C ALA A 113 -11.97 -0.58 -22.27
N ALA A 114 -11.67 -1.65 -23.01
CA ALA A 114 -12.33 -1.99 -24.27
C ALA A 114 -13.83 -2.31 -24.08
N THR A 115 -14.18 -2.94 -22.96
CA THR A 115 -15.57 -3.33 -22.64
C THR A 115 -16.38 -2.19 -22.01
N HIS A 116 -15.71 -1.25 -21.34
CA HIS A 116 -16.31 -0.11 -20.64
C HIS A 116 -16.17 1.21 -21.41
N GLN A 117 -15.94 1.17 -22.73
CA GLN A 117 -15.96 2.35 -23.60
C GLN A 117 -17.36 2.99 -23.67
N GLY A 118 -17.77 3.64 -22.59
CA GLY A 118 -18.87 4.58 -22.50
C GLY A 118 -18.48 5.94 -23.09
N GLY A 119 -18.13 5.95 -24.38
CA GLY A 119 -18.31 7.01 -25.40
C GLY A 119 -18.17 8.52 -25.10
N GLY A 120 -17.66 9.00 -23.97
CA GLY A 120 -17.73 10.42 -23.61
C GLY A 120 -16.42 11.19 -23.65
N ASP A 121 -15.36 10.66 -23.03
CA ASP A 121 -14.13 11.42 -22.74
C ASP A 121 -13.00 11.12 -23.75
N PRO A 122 -12.66 12.07 -24.64
CA PRO A 122 -11.56 11.91 -25.57
C PRO A 122 -10.20 11.73 -24.88
N GLN A 123 -10.01 12.33 -23.70
CA GLN A 123 -8.74 12.26 -22.97
C GLN A 123 -8.55 10.87 -22.37
N LEU A 124 -9.59 10.28 -21.77
CA LEU A 124 -9.55 8.91 -21.27
C LEU A 124 -9.34 7.91 -22.42
N LYS A 125 -10.01 8.12 -23.57
CA LYS A 125 -9.78 7.29 -24.76
C LYS A 125 -8.33 7.36 -25.24
N ALA A 126 -7.73 8.56 -25.30
CA ALA A 126 -6.34 8.74 -25.69
C ALA A 126 -5.39 7.99 -24.76
N LYS A 127 -5.64 8.02 -23.44
CA LYS A 127 -4.85 7.26 -22.46
C LYS A 127 -4.96 5.75 -22.67
N TYR A 128 -6.14 5.21 -22.96
CA TYR A 128 -6.27 3.78 -23.26
C TYR A 128 -5.55 3.37 -24.55
N LEU A 129 -5.53 4.24 -25.56
CA LEU A 129 -4.73 4.00 -26.77
C LEU A 129 -3.23 4.05 -26.47
N ALA A 130 -2.78 5.01 -25.65
CA ALA A 130 -1.40 5.08 -25.21
C ALA A 130 -0.99 3.85 -24.38
N LEU A 131 -1.88 3.31 -23.54
CA LEU A 131 -1.63 2.07 -22.81
C LEU A 131 -1.47 0.89 -23.78
N ALA A 132 -2.31 0.81 -24.82
CA ALA A 132 -2.16 -0.21 -25.84
C ALA A 132 -0.80 -0.13 -26.55
N GLN A 133 -0.38 1.09 -26.93
CA GLN A 133 0.94 1.31 -27.52
C GLN A 133 2.07 0.93 -26.56
N LEU A 134 1.97 1.31 -25.28
CA LEU A 134 2.96 0.93 -24.26
C LEU A 134 3.10 -0.59 -24.17
N MET A 135 1.97 -1.30 -24.15
CA MET A 135 1.94 -2.75 -24.09
C MET A 135 2.54 -3.41 -25.32
N ASP A 136 2.29 -2.86 -26.51
CA ASP A 136 2.87 -3.36 -27.76
C ASP A 136 4.40 -3.18 -27.81
N VAL A 137 4.92 -2.11 -27.22
CA VAL A 137 6.37 -1.81 -27.22
C VAL A 137 7.11 -2.61 -26.16
N LEU A 138 6.63 -2.65 -24.91
CA LEU A 138 7.36 -3.26 -23.79
C LEU A 138 7.05 -4.75 -23.62
N GLY A 139 5.83 -5.20 -23.95
CA GLY A 139 5.47 -6.62 -23.96
C GLY A 139 5.86 -7.39 -22.69
N ALA A 140 6.80 -8.32 -22.82
CA ALA A 140 7.24 -9.18 -21.71
C ALA A 140 8.12 -8.47 -20.66
N GLU A 141 8.66 -7.28 -20.97
CA GLU A 141 9.59 -6.57 -20.08
C GLU A 141 8.89 -5.99 -18.84
N PHE A 142 7.55 -5.95 -18.79
CA PHE A 142 6.82 -5.43 -17.61
C PHE A 142 7.04 -6.26 -16.35
N ASP A 143 7.28 -7.55 -16.51
CA ASP A 143 7.30 -8.51 -15.39
C ASP A 143 8.67 -8.49 -14.67
N GLU A 144 9.74 -8.14 -15.38
CA GLU A 144 11.11 -8.13 -14.89
C GLU A 144 11.81 -6.81 -15.24
N LEU A 145 11.38 -5.72 -14.61
CA LEU A 145 12.04 -4.42 -14.75
C LEU A 145 13.36 -4.40 -13.95
N GLU A 146 14.48 -4.26 -14.65
CA GLU A 146 15.81 -4.23 -14.05
C GLU A 146 16.50 -2.87 -14.25
N GLY A 147 17.39 -2.52 -13.30
CA GLY A 147 18.30 -1.39 -13.44
C GLY A 147 18.28 -0.44 -12.25
N THR A 148 18.86 0.73 -12.44
CA THR A 148 18.84 1.82 -11.46
C THR A 148 18.05 2.98 -12.07
N PRO A 149 16.93 3.39 -11.46
CA PRO A 149 16.04 4.38 -12.04
C PRO A 149 16.74 5.72 -12.24
N GLN A 150 16.57 6.29 -13.41
CA GLN A 150 17.03 7.65 -13.75
C GLN A 150 15.84 8.57 -13.99
N GLU A 151 16.05 9.87 -13.76
CA GLU A 151 15.04 10.87 -14.10
C GLU A 151 14.92 10.97 -15.63
N VAL A 152 13.71 10.77 -16.14
CA VAL A 152 13.42 10.81 -17.57
C VAL A 152 12.34 11.83 -17.90
N VAL A 153 12.32 12.26 -19.15
CA VAL A 153 11.25 13.10 -19.70
C VAL A 153 10.04 12.24 -20.07
N PRO A 154 8.82 12.81 -20.06
CA PRO A 154 7.62 12.11 -20.53
C PRO A 154 7.80 11.50 -21.92
N SER A 155 7.28 10.28 -22.11
CA SER A 155 7.24 9.64 -23.43
C SER A 155 6.14 10.27 -24.29
N CYS A 156 6.42 10.38 -25.60
CA CYS A 156 5.42 10.81 -26.57
C CYS A 156 4.73 9.56 -27.16
N PHE A 157 3.44 9.43 -26.89
CA PHE A 157 2.59 8.38 -27.46
C PHE A 157 1.93 8.91 -28.73
N ASP A 158 2.25 8.32 -29.88
CA ASP A 158 1.65 8.64 -31.17
C ASP A 158 0.39 7.80 -31.39
N LEU A 159 -0.77 8.47 -31.38
CA LEU A 159 -2.10 7.86 -31.51
C LEU A 159 -2.68 8.08 -32.92
N GLY A 160 -1.86 8.48 -33.89
CA GLY A 160 -2.24 8.73 -35.28
C GLY A 160 -2.63 10.18 -35.54
N ASP A 161 -3.86 10.57 -35.18
CA ASP A 161 -4.35 11.94 -35.36
C ASP A 161 -4.10 12.85 -34.13
N ALA A 162 -3.58 12.27 -33.06
CA ALA A 162 -3.23 12.95 -31.82
C ALA A 162 -1.96 12.33 -31.22
N SER A 163 -1.29 13.10 -30.37
CA SER A 163 -0.26 12.59 -29.48
C SER A 163 -0.51 13.03 -28.04
N ILE A 164 -0.03 12.23 -27.09
CA ILE A 164 0.00 12.63 -25.68
C ILE A 164 1.42 12.48 -25.14
N GLU A 165 1.85 13.44 -24.33
CA GLU A 165 3.11 13.39 -23.59
C GLU A 165 2.81 13.04 -22.14
N MET A 166 3.26 11.88 -21.70
CA MET A 166 3.00 11.40 -20.33
C MET A 166 4.07 10.38 -19.91
N LEU A 167 4.36 10.32 -18.62
CA LEU A 167 5.15 9.22 -18.06
C LEU A 167 4.30 7.94 -18.06
N PRO A 168 4.78 6.81 -18.61
CA PRO A 168 4.10 5.52 -18.53
C PRO A 168 3.57 5.15 -17.14
N SER A 169 4.34 5.41 -16.08
CA SER A 169 3.96 5.17 -14.69
C SER A 169 2.71 5.96 -14.30
N ARG A 170 2.69 7.24 -14.67
CA ARG A 170 1.55 8.13 -14.48
C ARG A 170 0.34 7.69 -15.31
N LEU A 171 0.56 7.24 -16.54
CA LEU A 171 -0.50 6.72 -17.40
C LEU A 171 -1.19 5.53 -16.74
N VAL A 172 -0.42 4.53 -16.29
CA VAL A 172 -0.95 3.33 -15.61
C VAL A 172 -1.67 3.70 -14.32
N ALA A 173 -1.09 4.57 -13.48
CA ALA A 173 -1.69 4.97 -12.21
C ALA A 173 -3.03 5.70 -12.40
N GLU A 174 -3.10 6.66 -13.33
CA GLU A 174 -4.34 7.41 -13.60
C GLU A 174 -5.43 6.49 -14.19
N LEU A 175 -5.05 5.53 -15.06
CA LEU A 175 -5.98 4.56 -15.63
C LEU A 175 -6.49 3.55 -14.59
N ALA A 176 -5.61 3.02 -13.72
CA ALA A 176 -5.99 2.10 -12.66
C ALA A 176 -6.95 2.76 -11.66
N ALA A 177 -6.67 3.99 -11.23
CA ALA A 177 -7.55 4.75 -10.35
C ALA A 177 -8.92 5.02 -10.99
N THR A 178 -8.95 5.45 -12.25
CA THR A 178 -10.19 5.70 -12.99
C THR A 178 -10.99 4.41 -13.19
N ALA A 179 -10.33 3.31 -13.55
CA ALA A 179 -10.98 2.02 -13.77
C ALA A 179 -11.57 1.47 -12.46
N MET A 180 -10.90 1.67 -11.32
CA MET A 180 -11.41 1.29 -10.01
C MET A 180 -12.74 2.00 -9.68
N GLU A 181 -12.86 3.30 -9.97
CA GLU A 181 -14.12 4.04 -9.83
C GLU A 181 -15.24 3.52 -10.74
N GLN A 182 -14.88 2.88 -11.85
CA GLN A 182 -15.80 2.33 -12.85
C GLN A 182 -16.13 0.84 -12.63
N GLY A 183 -15.61 0.23 -11.56
CA GLY A 183 -15.91 -1.16 -11.20
C GLY A 183 -14.87 -2.19 -11.64
N PHE A 184 -13.66 -1.77 -11.99
CA PHE A 184 -12.51 -2.67 -12.12
C PHE A 184 -12.17 -3.33 -10.78
N SER A 185 -11.47 -4.47 -10.83
CA SER A 185 -11.11 -5.22 -9.62
C SER A 185 -10.29 -4.34 -8.66
N PRO A 186 -10.74 -4.12 -7.41
CA PRO A 186 -10.00 -3.31 -6.46
C PRO A 186 -8.64 -3.94 -6.10
N VAL A 187 -8.58 -5.28 -6.07
CA VAL A 187 -7.33 -6.01 -5.82
C VAL A 187 -6.31 -5.76 -6.93
N LEU A 188 -6.73 -5.80 -8.20
CA LEU A 188 -5.82 -5.56 -9.32
C LEU A 188 -5.43 -4.08 -9.44
N ALA A 189 -6.36 -3.16 -9.13
CA ALA A 189 -6.05 -1.73 -9.09
C ALA A 189 -5.02 -1.41 -8.01
N GLU A 190 -5.20 -1.91 -6.79
CA GLU A 190 -4.24 -1.77 -5.70
C GLU A 190 -2.88 -2.36 -6.07
N ALA A 191 -2.86 -3.59 -6.61
CA ALA A 191 -1.62 -4.24 -7.03
C ALA A 191 -0.88 -3.45 -8.12
N LEU A 192 -1.59 -2.91 -9.12
CA LEU A 192 -1.01 -2.03 -10.14
C LEU A 192 -0.45 -0.75 -9.54
N LEU A 193 -1.17 -0.10 -8.64
CA LEU A 193 -0.70 1.13 -7.98
C LEU A 193 0.53 0.87 -7.12
N ASN A 194 0.53 -0.23 -6.36
CA ASN A 194 1.69 -0.65 -5.58
C ASN A 194 2.90 -0.99 -6.49
N TRP A 195 2.67 -1.68 -7.60
CA TRP A 195 3.71 -1.93 -8.60
C TRP A 195 4.29 -0.62 -9.15
N ILE A 196 3.45 0.35 -9.51
CA ILE A 196 3.90 1.67 -9.97
C ILE A 196 4.66 2.44 -8.90
N GLU A 197 4.25 2.36 -7.63
CA GLU A 197 4.98 3.00 -6.52
C GLU A 197 6.43 2.50 -6.42
N HIS A 198 6.65 1.20 -6.66
CA HIS A 198 7.96 0.58 -6.51
C HIS A 198 8.78 0.55 -7.81
N GLN A 199 8.12 0.43 -8.96
CA GLN A 199 8.75 0.16 -10.26
C GLN A 199 8.50 1.26 -11.31
N GLY A 200 7.68 2.26 -11.00
CA GLY A 200 7.26 3.28 -11.97
C GLY A 200 8.41 4.04 -12.63
N ASN A 201 9.47 4.35 -11.89
CA ASN A 201 10.63 5.04 -12.46
C ASN A 201 11.41 4.15 -13.44
N LEU A 202 11.49 2.84 -13.18
CA LEU A 202 12.13 1.89 -14.10
C LEU A 202 11.29 1.69 -15.35
N LEU A 203 9.97 1.61 -15.20
CA LEU A 203 9.02 1.59 -16.31
C LEU A 203 9.17 2.83 -17.22
N ASP A 204 9.22 4.01 -16.62
CA ASP A 204 9.37 5.27 -17.36
C ASP A 204 10.70 5.31 -18.14
N GLN A 205 11.78 4.86 -17.51
CA GLN A 205 13.09 4.79 -18.14
C GLN A 205 13.10 3.82 -19.31
N LEU A 206 12.63 2.58 -19.10
CA LEU A 206 12.60 1.56 -20.14
C LEU A 206 11.78 2.03 -21.34
N ALA A 207 10.61 2.62 -21.09
CA ALA A 207 9.79 3.17 -22.16
C ALA A 207 10.50 4.31 -22.91
N ALA A 208 11.16 5.23 -22.22
CA ALA A 208 11.92 6.30 -22.87
C ALA A 208 13.02 5.74 -23.78
N GLU A 209 13.73 4.69 -23.35
CA GLU A 209 14.76 4.01 -24.15
C GLU A 209 14.15 3.32 -25.39
N MET A 210 13.05 2.59 -25.21
CA MET A 210 12.43 1.81 -26.28
C MET A 210 11.68 2.67 -27.30
N PHE A 211 10.98 3.72 -26.86
CA PHE A 211 10.30 4.64 -27.78
C PHE A 211 11.29 5.45 -28.64
N VAL A 212 12.47 5.79 -28.10
CA VAL A 212 13.54 6.40 -28.89
C VAL A 212 14.14 5.41 -29.89
N ALA A 213 14.31 4.14 -29.50
CA ALA A 213 14.81 3.11 -30.40
C ALA A 213 13.83 2.74 -31.54
N ALA A 214 12.53 2.98 -31.35
CA ALA A 214 11.48 2.70 -32.32
C ALA A 214 11.20 3.83 -33.33
N ALA A 215 11.78 5.02 -33.13
CA ALA A 215 11.60 6.23 -33.96
C ALA A 215 12.66 6.36 -35.08
#